data_AF-K1YV33-F1
#
_entry.id   AF-K1YV33-F1
#
_cell.length_a   1.000
_cell.length_b   1.000
_cell.length_c   1.000
_cell.angle_alpha   90.00
_cell.angle_beta   90.00
_cell.angle_gamma   90.00
#
_symmetry.space_group_name_H-M   'P 1'
#
loop_
_entity.id
_entity.type
_entity.pdbx_description
1 polymer ?
#
loop_
_entity_poly.entity_id
_entity_poly.type
_entity_poly.pdbx_seq_one_letter_code
_entity_poly.pdbx_strand_id
1 'polypeptide(L)'
;MPQTANKIPKGYKQTEVGVIPEDWDVKEFGEIVHYIKGFAFKSKDYKSDGIRIIRVSDTTYDSIKKENAIYIDEKRINEFRNWKLDEYDLIFSTVGSKPPMYDSLVGKVIIIKKEFAGSFLNQNAVLIRAKEKNRFKDWKY
;
A
#
# COMPACT_ATOMS: atom_id res chain seq x y z
N MET A 1 27.92 3.10 39.21
CA MET A 1 26.50 2.72 39.26
C MET A 1 26.37 1.37 38.55
N PRO A 2 25.81 0.32 39.16
CA PRO A 2 25.64 -0.95 38.48
C PRO A 2 24.53 -0.81 37.44
N GLN A 3 24.84 -1.18 36.20
CA GLN A 3 23.86 -1.25 35.12
C GLN A 3 22.86 -2.35 35.47
N THR A 4 21.59 -2.00 35.64
CA THR A 4 20.52 -3.00 35.78
C THR A 4 20.43 -3.78 34.47
N ALA A 5 20.85 -5.03 34.50
CA ALA A 5 20.56 -5.99 33.43
C ALA A 5 19.03 -6.11 33.32
N ASN A 6 18.44 -5.50 32.28
CA ASN A 6 17.02 -5.62 32.01
C ASN A 6 16.71 -7.10 31.75
N LYS A 7 16.02 -7.73 32.70
CA LYS A 7 15.63 -9.13 32.62
C LYS A 7 14.49 -9.25 31.60
N ILE A 8 14.70 -10.04 30.56
CA ILE A 8 13.70 -10.28 29.51
C ILE A 8 12.47 -10.97 30.14
N PRO A 9 11.23 -10.49 29.92
CA PRO A 9 10.03 -11.12 30.43
C PRO A 9 9.86 -12.56 29.91
N LYS A 10 9.20 -13.43 30.68
CA LYS A 10 8.89 -14.80 30.25
C LYS A 10 7.98 -14.77 29.01
N GLY A 11 8.29 -15.58 27.98
CA GLY A 11 7.57 -15.61 26.71
C GLY A 11 8.02 -14.55 25.69
N TYR A 12 9.13 -13.87 25.95
CA TYR A 12 9.76 -12.90 25.06
C TYR A 12 11.20 -13.27 24.78
N LYS A 13 11.71 -12.85 23.62
CA LYS A 13 13.11 -13.02 23.19
C LYS A 13 13.72 -11.67 22.81
N GLN A 14 15.02 -11.50 23.08
CA GLN A 14 15.78 -10.37 22.56
C GLN A 14 16.15 -10.64 21.10
N THR A 15 15.90 -9.66 20.25
CA THR A 15 16.28 -9.67 18.82
C THR A 15 17.00 -8.38 18.47
N GLU A 16 17.45 -8.25 17.22
CA GLU A 16 18.06 -7.02 16.70
C GLU A 16 17.11 -5.81 16.71
N VAL A 17 15.79 -6.05 16.61
CA VAL A 17 14.75 -5.00 16.65
C VAL A 17 14.20 -4.73 18.06
N GLY A 18 14.77 -5.39 19.08
CA GLY A 18 14.36 -5.26 20.47
C GLY A 18 13.74 -6.53 21.05
N VAL A 19 13.05 -6.37 22.18
CA VAL A 19 12.36 -7.47 22.88
C VAL A 19 11.00 -7.69 22.22
N ILE A 20 10.79 -8.89 21.67
CA ILE A 20 9.54 -9.29 21.00
C ILE A 20 9.02 -10.61 21.57
N PRO A 21 7.74 -10.99 21.35
CA PRO A 21 7.23 -12.30 21.76
C PRO A 21 8.07 -13.46 21.19
N GLU A 22 8.20 -14.53 21.95
CA GLU A 22 9.01 -15.70 21.56
C GLU A 22 8.51 -16.35 20.26
N ASP A 23 7.19 -16.35 20.05
CA ASP A 23 6.51 -16.89 18.87
C ASP A 23 6.58 -15.99 17.63
N TRP A 24 7.16 -14.79 17.72
CA TRP A 24 7.29 -13.88 16.58
C TRP A 24 8.61 -14.07 15.83
N ASP A 25 8.55 -14.14 14.51
CA ASP A 25 9.75 -14.14 13.67
C ASP A 25 10.06 -12.74 13.17
N VAL A 26 11.35 -12.36 13.24
CA VAL A 26 11.86 -11.15 12.56
C VAL A 26 12.07 -11.50 11.09
N LYS A 27 11.48 -10.72 10.20
CA LYS A 27 11.62 -10.86 8.75
C LYS A 27 11.87 -9.50 8.12
N GLU A 28 12.65 -9.49 7.05
CA GLU A 28 12.74 -8.29 6.22
C GLU A 28 11.39 -8.03 5.51
N PHE A 29 11.02 -6.77 5.36
CA PHE A 29 9.75 -6.41 4.70
C PHE A 29 9.64 -7.00 3.28
N GLY A 30 10.75 -6.99 2.52
CA GLY A 30 10.82 -7.56 1.17
C GLY A 30 10.62 -9.08 1.10
N GLU A 31 10.75 -9.81 2.21
CA GLU A 31 10.46 -11.24 2.27
C GLU A 31 8.96 -11.51 2.20
N ILE A 32 8.14 -10.64 2.79
CA ILE A 32 6.71 -10.86 2.98
C ILE A 32 5.82 -10.11 1.97
N VAL A 33 6.38 -9.16 1.22
CA VAL A 33 5.63 -8.39 0.21
C VAL A 33 6.27 -8.41 -1.18
N HIS A 34 5.44 -8.25 -2.20
CA HIS A 34 5.82 -7.76 -3.52
C HIS A 34 5.55 -6.25 -3.58
N TYR A 35 6.45 -5.50 -4.21
CA TYR A 35 6.23 -4.09 -4.48
C TYR A 35 6.29 -3.82 -5.98
N ILE A 36 5.39 -2.95 -6.46
CA ILE A 36 5.29 -2.58 -7.88
C ILE A 36 5.12 -1.07 -7.96
N LYS A 37 6.02 -0.38 -8.66
CA LYS A 37 5.84 1.05 -8.95
C LYS A 37 4.67 1.23 -9.93
N GLY A 38 3.79 2.18 -9.65
CA GLY A 38 2.67 2.52 -10.52
C GLY A 38 3.09 2.91 -11.95
N PHE A 39 2.17 2.77 -12.89
CA PHE A 39 2.45 2.97 -14.32
C PHE A 39 2.19 4.40 -14.79
N ALA A 40 3.01 4.89 -15.73
CA ALA A 40 2.88 6.22 -16.31
C ALA A 40 1.79 6.26 -17.41
N PHE A 41 0.52 6.32 -17.03
CA PHE A 41 -0.57 6.44 -18.00
C PHE A 41 -0.53 7.80 -18.72
N LYS A 42 -0.75 7.78 -20.04
CA LYS A 42 -0.77 9.00 -20.86
C LYS A 42 -2.15 9.64 -20.78
N SER A 43 -2.19 10.94 -20.49
CA SER A 43 -3.45 11.69 -20.36
C SER A 43 -4.34 11.62 -21.60
N LYS A 44 -3.74 11.53 -22.79
CA LYS A 44 -4.47 11.35 -24.06
C LYS A 44 -5.29 10.05 -24.15
N ASP A 45 -4.98 9.06 -23.30
CA ASP A 45 -5.69 7.79 -23.26
C ASP A 45 -6.81 7.79 -22.20
N TYR A 46 -6.96 8.87 -21.42
CA TYR A 46 -7.98 8.98 -20.38
C TYR A 46 -9.37 9.10 -20.98
N LYS A 47 -10.30 8.41 -20.33
CA LYS A 47 -11.74 8.39 -20.62
C LYS A 47 -12.54 8.74 -19.38
N SER A 48 -13.83 9.02 -19.58
CA SER A 48 -14.83 9.20 -18.53
C SER A 48 -15.42 7.88 -18.02
N ASP A 49 -15.13 6.75 -18.69
CA ASP A 49 -15.67 5.42 -18.41
C ASP A 49 -14.66 4.29 -18.74
N GLY A 50 -14.91 3.09 -18.22
CA GLY A 50 -14.08 1.91 -18.40
C GLY A 50 -13.38 1.47 -17.11
N ILE A 51 -12.10 1.09 -17.19
CA ILE A 51 -11.32 0.66 -16.02
C ILE A 51 -10.70 1.87 -15.34
N ARG A 52 -11.01 2.04 -14.06
CA ARG A 52 -10.53 3.18 -13.27
C ARG A 52 -9.01 3.16 -13.12
N ILE A 53 -8.38 4.33 -13.26
CA ILE A 53 -7.01 4.59 -12.83
C ILE A 53 -7.05 5.34 -11.50
N ILE A 54 -6.28 4.87 -10.52
CA ILE A 54 -6.10 5.52 -9.23
C ILE A 54 -4.78 6.29 -9.23
N ARG A 55 -4.87 7.61 -9.07
CA ARG A 55 -3.74 8.51 -8.89
C ARG A 55 -3.58 8.87 -7.42
N VAL A 56 -2.38 9.32 -7.04
CA VAL A 56 -2.16 9.89 -5.69
C VAL A 56 -3.13 11.03 -5.41
N SER A 57 -3.47 11.87 -6.40
CA SER A 57 -4.46 12.95 -6.26
C SER A 57 -5.88 12.47 -5.93
N ASP A 58 -6.19 11.21 -6.24
CA ASP A 58 -7.49 10.61 -5.99
C ASP A 58 -7.58 10.03 -4.56
N THR A 59 -6.51 10.15 -3.76
CA THR A 59 -6.46 9.66 -2.39
C THR A 59 -6.60 10.81 -1.38
N THR A 60 -7.30 10.58 -0.28
CA THR A 60 -7.29 11.38 0.97
C THR A 60 -6.25 10.77 1.91
N TYR A 61 -6.27 11.05 3.22
CA TYR A 61 -5.39 10.42 4.21
C TYR A 61 -5.50 8.88 4.24
N ASP A 62 -6.71 8.33 4.15
CA ASP A 62 -7.00 6.91 4.39
C ASP A 62 -7.95 6.26 3.35
N SER A 63 -8.45 7.04 2.39
CA SER A 63 -9.50 6.64 1.46
C SER A 63 -9.27 7.13 0.03
N ILE A 64 -10.10 6.66 -0.90
CA ILE A 64 -10.06 7.03 -2.31
C ILE A 64 -11.34 7.80 -2.65
N LYS A 65 -11.17 8.99 -3.20
CA LYS A 65 -12.22 9.90 -3.67
C LYS A 65 -12.98 9.26 -4.83
N LYS A 66 -14.25 9.60 -5.04
CA LYS A 66 -15.02 9.10 -6.20
C LYS A 66 -15.16 10.15 -7.30
N GLU A 67 -14.93 11.41 -6.96
CA GLU A 67 -15.02 12.57 -7.82
C GLU A 67 -13.82 12.64 -8.77
N ASN A 68 -14.02 13.18 -9.97
CA ASN A 68 -12.98 13.37 -10.98
C ASN A 68 -12.19 12.08 -11.31
N ALA A 69 -12.86 10.93 -11.20
CA ALA A 69 -12.29 9.64 -11.55
C ALA A 69 -11.92 9.62 -13.04
N ILE A 70 -10.77 9.02 -13.34
CA ILE A 70 -10.26 8.84 -14.69
C ILE A 70 -10.22 7.35 -15.02
N TYR A 71 -10.44 7.05 -16.28
CA TYR A 71 -10.58 5.69 -16.75
C TYR A 71 -9.76 5.45 -18.02
N ILE A 72 -9.57 4.19 -18.38
CA ILE A 72 -9.07 3.76 -19.69
C ILE A 72 -9.98 2.68 -20.29
N ASP A 73 -9.85 2.49 -21.59
CA ASP A 73 -10.58 1.47 -22.34
C ASP A 73 -10.36 0.07 -21.76
N GLU A 74 -11.46 -0.66 -21.52
CA GLU A 74 -11.44 -2.02 -20.97
C GLU A 74 -10.68 -3.01 -21.86
N LYS A 75 -10.61 -2.75 -23.17
CA LYS A 75 -9.83 -3.55 -24.12
C LYS A 75 -8.34 -3.61 -23.78
N ARG A 76 -7.84 -2.63 -23.01
CA ARG A 76 -6.43 -2.52 -22.61
C ARG A 76 -6.12 -3.23 -21.30
N ILE A 77 -7.06 -3.98 -20.73
CA ILE A 77 -6.87 -4.66 -19.44
C ILE A 77 -5.61 -5.53 -19.38
N ASN A 78 -5.30 -6.21 -20.48
CA ASN A 78 -4.16 -7.10 -20.57
C ASN A 78 -2.82 -6.35 -20.64
N GLU A 79 -2.80 -5.12 -21.15
CA GLU A 79 -1.59 -4.28 -21.22
C GLU A 79 -1.10 -3.90 -19.82
N PHE A 80 -2.03 -3.74 -18.86
CA PHE A 80 -1.75 -3.15 -17.55
C PHE A 80 -1.95 -4.10 -16.37
N ARG A 81 -2.04 -5.41 -16.63
CA ARG A 81 -2.34 -6.43 -15.62
C ARG A 81 -1.42 -6.37 -14.39
N ASN A 82 -0.15 -6.00 -14.57
CA ASN A 82 0.83 -5.89 -13.47
C ASN A 82 0.50 -4.77 -12.47
N TRP A 83 -0.27 -3.76 -12.88
CA TRP A 83 -0.67 -2.63 -12.03
C TRP A 83 -2.12 -2.73 -11.57
N LYS A 84 -2.78 -3.87 -11.82
CA LYS A 84 -4.14 -4.14 -11.36
C LYS A 84 -4.14 -4.31 -9.85
N LEU A 85 -4.97 -3.53 -9.19
CA LEU A 85 -5.16 -3.56 -7.75
C LEU A 85 -6.16 -4.65 -7.36
N ASP A 86 -5.84 -5.38 -6.31
CA ASP A 86 -6.68 -6.37 -5.65
C ASP A 86 -7.14 -5.79 -4.29
N GLU A 87 -8.22 -6.33 -3.74
CA GLU A 87 -8.63 -6.02 -2.37
C GLU A 87 -7.49 -6.32 -1.38
N TYR A 88 -7.31 -5.45 -0.39
CA TYR A 88 -6.24 -5.46 0.62
C TYR A 88 -4.83 -5.14 0.14
N ASP A 89 -4.67 -4.74 -1.12
CA ASP A 89 -3.44 -4.09 -1.54
C ASP A 89 -3.23 -2.78 -0.77
N LEU A 90 -1.97 -2.45 -0.52
CA LEU A 90 -1.58 -1.17 0.05
C LEU A 90 -0.99 -0.29 -1.04
N ILE A 91 -1.46 0.96 -1.13
CA ILE A 91 -0.83 2.00 -1.94
C ILE A 91 -0.01 2.90 -1.02
N PHE A 92 1.28 3.02 -1.31
CA PHE A 92 2.18 3.98 -0.67
C PHE A 92 2.39 5.19 -1.60
N SER A 93 2.11 6.40 -1.12
CA SER A 93 2.48 7.61 -1.85
C SER A 93 3.99 7.84 -1.78
N THR A 94 4.64 8.01 -2.93
CA THR A 94 6.08 8.34 -2.99
C THR A 94 6.32 9.82 -3.22
N VAL A 95 5.25 10.57 -3.49
CA VAL A 95 5.28 12.02 -3.67
C VAL A 95 4.32 12.65 -2.69
N GLY A 96 4.61 13.89 -2.35
CA GLY A 96 3.79 14.64 -1.43
C GLY A 96 4.11 16.12 -1.46
N SER A 97 3.32 16.88 -0.73
CA SER A 97 3.41 18.33 -0.63
C SER A 97 4.03 18.73 0.70
N LYS A 98 4.74 19.86 0.69
CA LYS A 98 5.28 20.45 1.92
C LYS A 98 4.14 21.02 2.77
N PRO A 99 4.32 21.13 4.10
CA PRO A 99 3.41 21.90 4.95
C PRO A 99 3.10 23.28 4.35
N PRO A 100 1.85 23.79 4.43
CA PRO A 100 0.74 23.34 5.28
C PRO A 100 -0.18 22.27 4.65
N MET A 101 0.17 21.69 3.48
CA MET A 101 -0.73 20.78 2.76
C MET A 101 -0.59 19.31 3.23
N TYR A 102 -1.07 19.05 4.45
CA TYR A 102 -0.91 17.76 5.15
C TYR A 102 -1.66 16.58 4.51
N ASP A 103 -2.72 16.83 3.74
CA ASP A 103 -3.47 15.76 3.03
C ASP A 103 -2.64 15.08 1.93
N SER A 104 -1.52 15.70 1.56
CA SER A 104 -0.61 15.24 0.52
C SER A 104 0.75 14.82 1.10
N LEU A 105 0.85 14.36 2.34
CA LEU A 105 2.14 13.89 2.89
C LEU A 105 2.71 12.67 2.12
N VAL A 106 4.04 12.63 2.03
CA VAL A 106 4.79 11.45 1.54
C VAL A 106 4.66 10.31 2.55
N GLY A 107 4.59 9.06 2.08
CA GLY A 107 4.52 7.88 2.94
C GLY A 107 3.11 7.56 3.43
N LYS A 108 2.10 8.22 2.87
CA LYS A 108 0.70 7.91 3.13
C LYS A 108 0.36 6.52 2.59
N VAL A 109 -0.41 5.77 3.38
CA VAL A 109 -0.81 4.40 3.07
C VAL A 109 -2.32 4.30 2.94
N ILE A 110 -2.78 3.75 1.81
CA ILE A 110 -4.20 3.50 1.54
C ILE A 110 -4.42 2.01 1.33
N ILE A 111 -5.45 1.45 1.99
CA ILE A 111 -5.87 0.07 1.77
C ILE A 111 -6.92 0.04 0.66
N ILE A 112 -6.73 -0.82 -0.34
CA ILE A 112 -7.71 -1.04 -1.40
C ILE A 112 -8.90 -1.84 -0.86
N LYS A 113 -10.03 -1.15 -0.77
CA LYS A 113 -11.33 -1.77 -0.48
C LYS A 113 -11.88 -2.47 -1.73
N LYS A 114 -12.77 -3.45 -1.53
CA LYS A 114 -13.45 -4.20 -2.59
C LYS A 114 -14.01 -3.34 -3.72
N GLU A 115 -14.55 -2.16 -3.40
CA GLU A 115 -15.14 -1.24 -4.39
C GLU A 115 -14.13 -0.65 -5.39
N PHE A 116 -12.83 -0.66 -5.06
CA PHE A 116 -11.75 -0.17 -5.92
C PHE A 116 -10.90 -1.29 -6.52
N ALA A 117 -11.16 -2.54 -6.15
CA ALA A 117 -10.49 -3.70 -6.73
C ALA A 117 -10.77 -3.78 -8.23
N GLY A 118 -9.73 -4.10 -9.01
CA GLY A 118 -9.76 -4.10 -10.47
C GLY A 118 -9.29 -2.81 -11.14
N SER A 119 -9.14 -1.71 -10.37
CA SER A 119 -8.54 -0.47 -10.86
C SER A 119 -7.04 -0.63 -11.14
N PHE A 120 -6.44 0.29 -11.89
CA PHE A 120 -4.99 0.36 -12.12
C PHE A 120 -4.32 1.47 -11.31
N LEU A 121 -3.09 1.21 -10.85
CA LEU A 121 -2.29 2.21 -10.13
C LEU A 121 -1.45 3.08 -11.07
N ASN A 122 -1.65 4.39 -11.02
CA ASN A 122 -0.82 5.37 -11.73
C ASN A 122 0.55 5.58 -11.04
N GLN A 123 1.50 6.17 -11.78
CA GLN A 123 2.80 6.58 -11.28
C GLN A 123 2.74 7.49 -10.03
N ASN A 124 3.88 7.63 -9.36
CA ASN A 124 4.06 8.38 -8.10
C ASN A 124 3.48 7.70 -6.85
N ALA A 125 3.15 6.42 -6.98
CA ALA A 125 2.81 5.55 -5.88
C ALA A 125 3.45 4.17 -6.09
N VAL A 126 3.53 3.41 -5.00
CA VAL A 126 3.98 2.02 -4.98
C VAL A 126 2.85 1.16 -4.45
N LEU A 127 2.49 0.14 -5.23
CA LEU A 127 1.67 -0.96 -4.76
C LEU A 127 2.54 -1.87 -3.89
N ILE A 128 2.08 -2.17 -2.68
CA ILE A 128 2.61 -3.22 -1.82
C ILE A 128 1.53 -4.29 -1.69
N ARG A 129 1.89 -5.54 -2.00
CA ARG A 129 1.01 -6.71 -1.95
C ARG A 129 1.66 -7.81 -1.14
N ALA A 130 0.94 -8.38 -0.17
CA ALA A 130 1.43 -9.54 0.57
C ALA A 130 1.67 -10.73 -0.38
N LYS A 131 2.79 -11.45 -0.21
CA LYS A 131 3.06 -12.68 -0.98
C LYS A 131 2.06 -13.79 -0.64
N GLU A 132 1.57 -13.79 0.60
CA GLU A 132 0.61 -14.77 1.11
C GLU A 132 -0.75 -14.09 1.38
N LYS A 133 -1.71 -14.28 0.46
CA LYS A 133 -3.03 -13.61 0.50
C LYS A 133 -3.91 -13.94 1.72
N ASN A 134 -3.61 -15.02 2.46
CA ASN A 134 -4.43 -15.48 3.58
C ASN A 134 -3.85 -15.15 4.95
N ARG A 135 -2.65 -14.55 5.03
CA ARG A 135 -1.94 -14.41 6.32
C ARG A 135 -2.57 -13.40 7.28
N PHE A 136 -3.41 -12.49 6.78
CA PHE A 136 -3.95 -11.37 7.56
C PHE A 136 -5.48 -11.30 7.59
N LYS A 137 -6.19 -12.28 7.02
CA LYS A 137 -7.66 -12.28 6.95
C LYS A 137 -8.34 -12.32 8.32
N ASP A 138 -7.64 -12.87 9.31
CA ASP A 138 -8.13 -13.02 10.68
C ASP A 138 -7.66 -11.89 11.62
N TRP A 139 -6.88 -10.93 11.11
CA TRP A 139 -6.46 -9.76 11.89
C TRP A 139 -7.66 -8.82 12.02
N LYS A 140 -8.37 -8.92 13.15
CA LYS A 140 -9.40 -7.96 13.52
C LYS A 140 -8.73 -6.77 14.21
N TYR A 141 -8.98 -5.58 13.68
CA TYR A 141 -8.68 -4.30 14.36
C TYR A 141 -9.70 -4.07 15.48
#